data_AF-A0A060YIJ7-F1
#
_entry.id   AF-A0A060YIJ7-F1
#
_cell.length_a   1.000
_cell.length_b   1.000
_cell.length_c   1.000
_cell.angle_alpha   90.00
_cell.angle_beta   90.00
_cell.angle_gamma   90.00
#
_symmetry.space_group_name_H-M   'P 1'
#
loop_
_entity.id
_entity.type
_entity.pdbx_description
1 polymer ?
#
loop_
_entity_poly.entity_id
_entity_poly.type
_entity_poly.pdbx_seq_one_letter_code
_entity_poly.pdbx_strand_id
1 'polypeptide(L)'
;MDTLVMKKEENDIPSCDLSGFIRPSPVIVASPLSTCFRSSPEDGPIIPETQVLQEETSIPGSDLNLLYLGSRAAGYKPVLKVTMTQASVPFNLMKVHLMVAVVGRLFQKWFPAQPNLSYTFIWDKTDAYNQKVYGLSEAVGEYCGAGQSTPRVKGKS
;
A
#
# COMPACT_ATOMS: atom_id res chain seq x y z
N MET A 1 -7.64 -13.27 -6.82
CA MET A 1 -8.89 -13.81 -7.38
C MET A 1 -9.90 -12.70 -7.27
N ASP A 2 -10.38 -12.21 -8.41
CA ASP A 2 -11.33 -11.12 -8.45
C ASP A 2 -12.72 -11.59 -8.01
N THR A 3 -13.44 -10.73 -7.29
CA THR A 3 -14.79 -11.05 -6.79
C THR A 3 -15.73 -11.28 -7.97
N LEU A 4 -16.19 -12.53 -8.13
CA LEU A 4 -17.13 -12.90 -9.19
C LEU A 4 -18.54 -12.45 -8.82
N VAL A 5 -19.06 -11.50 -9.58
CA VAL A 5 -20.46 -11.07 -9.47
C VAL A 5 -21.28 -11.84 -10.52
N MET A 6 -22.10 -12.80 -10.07
CA MET A 6 -23.04 -13.51 -10.93
C MET A 6 -24.32 -12.69 -11.06
N LYS A 7 -24.56 -12.09 -12.24
CA LYS A 7 -25.85 -11.51 -12.63
C LYS A 7 -26.48 -12.42 -13.69
N LYS A 8 -27.70 -12.89 -13.43
CA LYS A 8 -28.55 -13.50 -14.47
C LYS A 8 -29.42 -12.38 -15.03
N GLU A 9 -29.03 -11.79 -16.15
CA GLU A 9 -29.83 -10.79 -16.85
C GLU A 9 -29.57 -10.89 -18.36
N GLU A 10 -30.65 -10.81 -19.12
CA GLU A 10 -30.69 -10.86 -20.59
C GLU A 10 -29.81 -9.78 -21.21
N ASN A 11 -29.15 -10.14 -22.30
CA ASN A 11 -27.96 -9.49 -22.82
C ASN A 11 -28.30 -8.21 -23.60
N ASP A 12 -28.55 -7.11 -22.90
CA ASP A 12 -28.42 -5.74 -23.42
C ASP A 12 -27.20 -5.09 -22.76
N ILE A 13 -26.00 -5.49 -23.19
CA ILE A 13 -24.78 -4.77 -22.84
C ILE A 13 -24.72 -3.52 -23.73
N PRO A 14 -24.92 -2.29 -23.21
CA PRO A 14 -24.57 -1.12 -23.98
C PRO A 14 -23.06 -1.18 -24.22
N SER A 15 -22.66 -1.24 -25.50
CA SER A 15 -21.26 -1.15 -25.90
C SER A 15 -20.76 0.25 -25.58
N CYS A 16 -20.31 0.46 -24.35
CA CYS A 16 -19.68 1.71 -23.95
C CYS A 16 -18.30 1.75 -24.63
N ASP A 17 -18.16 2.53 -25.70
CA ASP A 17 -16.85 2.87 -26.23
C ASP A 17 -16.19 3.85 -25.24
N LEU A 18 -15.12 3.38 -24.60
CA LEU A 18 -14.36 4.14 -23.60
C LEU A 18 -13.17 4.88 -24.23
N SER A 19 -13.22 5.09 -25.55
CA SER A 19 -12.21 5.86 -26.27
C SER A 19 -12.19 7.33 -25.80
N GLY A 20 -11.00 7.86 -25.54
CA GLY A 20 -10.79 9.27 -25.15
C GLY A 20 -10.97 9.62 -23.67
N PHE A 21 -11.32 8.68 -22.80
CA PHE A 21 -11.38 8.93 -21.36
C PHE A 21 -9.99 9.05 -20.71
N ILE A 22 -9.84 9.99 -19.76
CA ILE A 22 -8.58 10.24 -19.05
C ILE A 22 -8.27 9.09 -18.11
N ARG A 23 -7.32 8.23 -18.48
CA ARG A 23 -6.83 7.11 -17.66
C ARG A 23 -6.41 7.57 -16.26
N PRO A 24 -6.76 6.85 -15.18
CA PRO A 24 -6.31 7.24 -13.86
C PRO A 24 -4.79 7.08 -13.80
N SER A 25 -4.11 8.13 -13.33
CA SER A 25 -2.66 8.14 -13.10
C SER A 25 -2.38 8.26 -11.60
N PRO A 26 -2.60 7.16 -10.84
CA PRO A 26 -2.40 7.20 -9.40
C PRO A 26 -0.90 7.30 -9.08
N VAL A 27 -0.59 8.01 -8.00
CA VAL A 27 0.76 8.05 -7.43
C VAL A 27 0.76 7.16 -6.19
N ILE A 28 1.61 6.13 -6.20
CA ILE A 28 1.75 5.19 -5.10
C ILE A 28 3.09 5.39 -4.42
N VAL A 29 3.07 5.60 -3.11
CA VAL A 29 4.26 5.76 -2.27
C VAL A 29 4.18 4.73 -1.15
N ALA A 30 5.16 3.81 -1.11
CA ALA A 30 5.31 2.86 -0.02
C ALA A 30 6.18 3.48 1.09
N SER A 31 5.97 3.04 2.33
CA SER A 31 6.88 3.32 3.45
C SER A 31 8.30 2.86 3.11
N PRO A 32 9.34 3.63 3.47
CA PRO A 32 10.72 3.26 3.18
C PRO A 32 11.07 1.94 3.88
N LEU A 33 11.91 1.15 3.23
CA LEU A 33 12.47 -0.05 3.85
C LEU A 33 13.38 0.35 5.01
N SER A 34 13.38 -0.44 6.08
CA SER A 34 14.23 -0.23 7.25
C SER A 34 15.69 -0.62 6.98
N THR A 35 16.34 0.08 6.05
CA THR A 35 17.75 -0.13 5.68
C THR A 35 18.71 0.78 6.41
N CYS A 36 18.23 1.89 6.95
CA CYS A 36 19.03 2.78 7.79
C CYS A 36 19.23 2.14 9.16
N PHE A 37 20.45 2.25 9.66
CA PHE A 37 20.84 1.82 11.00
C PHE A 37 21.84 2.83 11.55
N ARG A 38 21.90 2.93 12.86
CA ARG A 38 22.86 3.73 13.58
C ARG A 38 24.25 3.11 13.47
N SER A 39 25.24 3.94 13.17
CA SER A 39 26.65 3.53 13.05
C SER A 39 27.42 3.64 14.37
N SER A 40 27.05 4.58 15.26
CA SER A 40 27.79 4.86 16.50
C SER A 40 26.89 5.08 17.73
N PRO A 41 27.35 4.75 18.95
CA PRO A 41 26.69 5.04 20.22
C PRO A 41 26.44 6.51 20.57
N GLU A 42 26.92 7.45 19.75
CA GLU A 42 26.76 8.90 19.96
C GLU A 42 25.58 9.48 19.15
N ASP A 43 25.14 8.82 18.08
CA ASP A 43 24.15 9.35 17.12
C ASP A 43 22.69 9.41 17.62
N GLY A 44 22.47 9.22 18.93
CA GLY A 44 21.13 9.02 19.49
C GLY A 44 20.43 7.74 19.00
N PRO A 45 19.37 7.28 19.68
CA PRO A 45 18.75 5.99 19.36
C PRO A 45 17.67 6.07 18.26
N ILE A 46 17.38 7.24 17.72
CA ILE A 46 16.25 7.46 16.79
C ILE A 46 16.76 7.51 15.36
N ILE A 47 16.19 6.66 14.49
CA ILE A 47 16.40 6.69 13.04
C ILE A 47 15.24 7.48 12.40
N PRO A 48 15.46 8.73 11.98
CA PRO A 48 14.39 9.64 11.58
C PRO A 48 13.69 9.25 10.27
N GLU A 49 14.42 8.69 9.30
CA GLU A 49 13.89 8.36 7.97
C GLU A 49 12.79 7.29 8.05
N THR A 50 12.99 6.30 8.92
CA THR A 50 12.06 5.17 9.09
C THR A 50 11.23 5.28 10.36
N GLN A 51 11.49 6.31 11.18
CA GLN A 51 10.88 6.53 12.50
C GLN A 51 11.03 5.31 13.42
N VAL A 52 12.24 4.76 13.47
CA VAL A 52 12.56 3.53 14.21
C VAL A 52 13.47 3.85 15.39
N LEU A 53 13.21 3.21 16.53
CA LEU A 53 14.12 3.20 17.68
C LEU A 53 15.15 2.07 17.51
N GLN A 54 16.42 2.38 17.65
CA GLN A 54 17.54 1.44 17.73
C GLN A 54 18.25 1.61 19.07
N GLU A 55 18.14 0.59 19.92
CA GLU A 55 18.76 0.58 21.26
C GLU A 55 19.76 -0.56 21.37
N GLU A 56 20.90 -0.31 22.04
CA GLU A 56 21.97 -1.28 22.20
C GLU A 56 22.42 -1.37 23.66
N THR A 57 22.50 -2.59 24.20
CA THR A 57 22.95 -2.83 25.58
C THR A 57 23.99 -3.94 25.60
N SER A 58 25.18 -3.66 26.15
CA SER A 58 26.26 -4.64 26.27
C SER A 58 25.98 -5.69 27.35
N ILE A 59 26.39 -6.94 27.07
CA ILE A 59 26.28 -8.04 28.02
C ILE A 59 27.59 -8.12 28.84
N PRO A 60 27.55 -7.93 30.17
CA PRO A 60 28.76 -7.92 30.98
C PRO A 60 29.48 -9.28 30.92
N GLY A 61 30.80 -9.24 30.74
CA GLY A 61 31.63 -10.44 30.62
C GLY A 61 31.67 -11.07 29.21
N SER A 62 31.15 -10.37 28.19
CA SER A 62 31.26 -10.77 26.79
C SER A 62 31.44 -9.56 25.87
N ASP A 63 31.90 -9.80 24.66
CA ASP A 63 31.94 -8.80 23.57
C ASP A 63 30.62 -8.74 22.78
N LEU A 64 29.53 -9.27 23.35
CA LEU A 64 28.22 -9.32 22.72
C LEU A 64 27.32 -8.17 23.21
N ASN A 65 26.54 -7.61 22.29
CA ASN A 65 25.55 -6.58 22.58
C ASN A 65 24.14 -7.06 22.19
N LEU A 66 23.16 -6.70 23.01
CA LEU A 66 21.73 -6.88 22.71
C LEU A 66 21.24 -5.67 21.92
N LEU A 67 20.75 -5.92 20.69
CA LEU A 67 20.23 -4.90 19.80
C LEU A 67 18.70 -4.98 19.72
N TYR A 68 18.02 -3.93 20.15
CA TYR A 68 16.60 -3.72 19.91
C TYR A 68 16.41 -2.83 18.68
N LEU A 69 15.59 -3.28 17.73
CA LEU A 69 15.24 -2.51 16.54
C LEU A 69 13.72 -2.47 16.37
N GLY A 70 13.15 -1.27 16.50
CA GLY A 70 11.70 -1.05 16.47
C GLY A 70 11.02 -1.49 15.17
N SER A 71 11.73 -1.49 14.04
CA SER A 71 11.20 -1.98 12.74
C SER A 71 10.83 -3.47 12.77
N ARG A 72 11.44 -4.25 13.67
CA ARG A 72 11.17 -5.69 13.84
C ARG A 72 9.95 -5.95 14.74
N ALA A 73 9.42 -4.94 15.41
CA ALA A 73 8.25 -5.08 16.26
C ALA A 73 6.98 -5.38 15.45
N ALA A 74 6.03 -6.05 16.07
CA ALA A 74 4.71 -6.32 15.47
C ALA A 74 3.93 -5.02 15.20
N GLY A 75 4.18 -3.96 15.99
CA GLY A 75 3.56 -2.65 15.82
C GLY A 75 4.07 -1.84 14.62
N TYR A 76 5.24 -2.18 14.07
CA TYR A 76 5.77 -1.51 12.88
C TYR A 76 5.10 -2.07 11.62
N LYS A 77 4.10 -1.35 11.11
CA LYS A 77 3.26 -1.79 10.00
C LYS A 77 3.67 -1.12 8.70
N PRO A 78 3.84 -1.87 7.60
CA PRO A 78 4.06 -1.28 6.31
C PRO A 78 2.85 -0.48 5.83
N VAL A 79 3.12 0.66 5.18
CA VAL A 79 2.12 1.62 4.76
C VAL A 79 2.25 1.86 3.26
N LEU A 80 1.11 1.83 2.57
CA LEU A 80 1.00 2.15 1.16
C LEU A 80 0.07 3.35 1.00
N LYS A 81 0.66 4.51 0.72
CA LYS A 81 -0.08 5.74 0.41
C LYS A 81 -0.40 5.76 -1.08
N VAL A 82 -1.69 5.88 -1.37
CA VAL A 82 -2.22 5.92 -2.72
C VAL A 82 -2.89 7.26 -2.94
N THR A 83 -2.40 8.04 -3.89
CA THR A 83 -3.08 9.24 -4.38
C THR A 83 -3.79 8.89 -5.68
N MET A 84 -5.13 8.92 -5.66
CA MET A 84 -5.97 8.46 -6.77
C MET A 84 -6.36 9.58 -7.73
N THR A 85 -6.58 10.79 -7.21
CA THR A 85 -6.91 11.97 -8.01
C THR A 85 -5.99 13.13 -7.65
N GLN A 86 -5.77 14.00 -8.64
CA GLN A 86 -5.02 15.24 -8.47
C GLN A 86 -5.97 16.40 -8.11
N ALA A 87 -5.48 17.63 -8.12
CA ALA A 87 -6.29 18.81 -7.83
C ALA A 87 -7.40 19.03 -8.87
N SER A 88 -7.15 18.70 -10.14
CA SER A 88 -8.16 18.74 -11.20
C SER A 88 -8.78 17.35 -11.38
N VAL A 89 -10.10 17.27 -11.24
CA VAL A 89 -10.87 16.03 -11.42
C VAL A 89 -11.69 16.16 -12.71
N PRO A 90 -11.64 15.18 -13.63
CA PRO A 90 -12.46 15.17 -14.82
C PRO A 90 -13.95 15.21 -14.47
N PHE A 91 -14.73 16.03 -15.18
CA PHE A 91 -16.16 16.21 -14.92
C PHE A 91 -16.97 14.90 -15.05
N ASN A 92 -16.50 13.97 -15.88
CA ASN A 92 -17.12 12.66 -16.10
C ASN A 92 -16.74 11.60 -15.05
N LEU A 93 -15.86 11.92 -14.08
CA LEU A 93 -15.49 11.00 -13.02
C LEU A 93 -16.46 11.15 -11.85
N MET A 94 -17.28 10.11 -11.60
CA MET A 94 -18.22 10.10 -10.48
C MET A 94 -17.74 9.28 -9.28
N LYS A 95 -17.07 8.16 -9.56
CA LYS A 95 -16.61 7.19 -8.54
C LYS A 95 -15.23 6.67 -8.92
N VAL A 96 -14.44 6.40 -7.89
CA VAL A 96 -13.12 5.78 -7.99
C VAL A 96 -13.12 4.50 -7.18
N HIS A 97 -12.81 3.39 -7.82
CA HIS A 97 -12.58 2.11 -7.16
C HIS A 97 -11.09 1.96 -6.84
N LEU A 98 -10.76 1.61 -5.61
CA LEU A 98 -9.44 1.20 -5.15
C LEU A 98 -9.49 -0.30 -4.89
N MET A 99 -8.55 -1.04 -5.49
CA MET A 99 -8.27 -2.42 -5.16
C MET A 99 -6.79 -2.54 -4.79
N VAL A 100 -6.49 -3.17 -3.65
CA VAL A 100 -5.13 -3.48 -3.21
C VAL A 100 -5.05 -4.97 -2.93
N ALA A 101 -4.19 -5.67 -3.67
CA ALA A 101 -3.91 -7.08 -3.45
C ALA A 101 -2.53 -7.26 -2.84
N VAL A 102 -2.44 -7.91 -1.67
CA VAL A 102 -1.18 -8.19 -0.95
C VAL A 102 -1.20 -9.62 -0.42
N VAL A 103 -0.28 -10.47 -0.87
CA VAL A 103 -0.08 -11.86 -0.40
C VAL A 103 -1.41 -12.60 -0.15
N GLY A 104 -2.24 -12.66 -1.20
CA GLY A 104 -3.53 -13.36 -1.19
C GLY A 104 -4.70 -12.58 -0.57
N ARG A 105 -4.45 -11.47 0.14
CA ARG A 105 -5.52 -10.57 0.60
C ARG A 105 -5.92 -9.62 -0.51
N LEU A 106 -7.23 -9.39 -0.64
CA LEU A 106 -7.80 -8.39 -1.54
C LEU A 106 -8.59 -7.38 -0.72
N PHE A 107 -8.16 -6.12 -0.76
CA PHE A 107 -8.88 -5.00 -0.18
C PHE A 107 -9.55 -4.22 -1.31
N GLN A 108 -10.87 -4.02 -1.21
CA GLN A 108 -11.63 -3.25 -2.21
C GLN A 108 -12.42 -2.15 -1.50
N LYS A 109 -12.30 -0.92 -2.00
CA LYS A 109 -13.07 0.21 -1.48
C LYS A 109 -13.38 1.18 -2.61
N TRP A 110 -14.54 1.80 -2.57
CA TRP A 110 -14.92 2.84 -3.52
C TRP A 110 -15.03 4.20 -2.82
N PHE A 111 -14.79 5.25 -3.58
CA PHE A 111 -14.84 6.62 -3.12
C PHE A 111 -15.60 7.48 -4.14
N PRO A 112 -16.35 8.51 -3.70
CA PRO A 112 -16.85 9.53 -4.60
C PRO A 112 -15.68 10.31 -5.20
N ALA A 113 -15.83 10.79 -6.43
CA ALA A 113 -14.82 11.62 -7.06
C ALA A 113 -14.66 12.95 -6.31
N GLN A 114 -13.45 13.19 -5.82
CA GLN A 114 -13.07 14.41 -5.09
C GLN A 114 -11.66 14.82 -5.53
N PRO A 115 -11.33 16.12 -5.50
CA PRO A 115 -9.96 16.57 -5.74
C PRO A 115 -9.04 16.11 -4.61
N ASN A 116 -7.79 15.79 -4.95
CA ASN A 116 -6.75 15.33 -4.01
C ASN A 116 -7.16 14.09 -3.19
N LEU A 117 -7.94 13.19 -3.78
CA LEU A 117 -8.36 11.95 -3.13
C LEU A 117 -7.14 11.05 -2.91
N SER A 118 -6.86 10.76 -1.64
CA SER A 118 -5.82 9.82 -1.25
C SER A 118 -6.30 8.86 -0.18
N TYR A 119 -5.72 7.67 -0.17
CA TYR A 119 -6.00 6.63 0.80
C TYR A 119 -4.70 6.00 1.29
N THR A 120 -4.63 5.77 2.60
CA THR A 120 -3.49 5.12 3.24
C THR A 120 -3.89 3.70 3.61
N PHE A 121 -3.33 2.73 2.88
CA PHE A 121 -3.50 1.32 3.18
C PHE A 121 -2.42 0.88 4.18
N ILE A 122 -2.81 0.19 5.24
CA ILE A 122 -1.91 -0.31 6.29
C ILE A 122 -1.97 -1.83 6.25
N TRP A 123 -0.81 -2.47 6.16
CA TRP A 123 -0.72 -3.92 6.12
C TRP A 123 -0.17 -4.50 7.43
N ASP A 124 -0.75 -5.59 7.89
CA ASP A 124 -0.36 -6.24 9.15
C ASP A 124 0.76 -7.28 8.98
N LYS A 125 1.47 -7.29 7.84
CA LYS A 125 2.49 -8.31 7.50
C LYS A 125 1.94 -9.74 7.56
N THR A 126 0.66 -9.90 7.24
CA THR A 126 -0.04 -11.19 7.27
C THR A 126 -0.67 -11.53 5.93
N ASP A 127 -0.71 -12.82 5.63
CA ASP A 127 -1.36 -13.36 4.43
C ASP A 127 -2.88 -13.52 4.62
N ALA A 128 -3.56 -14.06 3.60
CA ALA A 128 -5.00 -14.35 3.66
C ALA A 128 -5.42 -15.30 4.79
N TYR A 129 -4.50 -16.12 5.31
CA TYR A 129 -4.72 -17.09 6.38
C TYR A 129 -4.29 -16.59 7.75
N ASN A 130 -3.99 -15.29 7.89
CA ASN A 130 -3.47 -14.66 9.10
C ASN A 130 -2.09 -15.19 9.54
N GLN A 131 -1.32 -15.80 8.63
CA GLN A 131 0.05 -16.22 8.86
C GLN A 131 1.01 -15.05 8.60
N LYS A 132 2.10 -14.99 9.38
CA LYS A 132 3.11 -13.95 9.24
C LYS A 132 3.88 -14.14 7.94
N VAL A 133 4.00 -13.07 7.17
CA VAL A 133 4.81 -13.01 5.96
C VAL A 133 6.15 -12.35 6.30
N TYR A 134 7.23 -12.93 5.78
CA TYR A 134 8.59 -12.47 6.00
C TYR A 134 9.20 -11.97 4.69
N GLY A 135 10.10 -10.97 4.79
CA GLY A 135 10.76 -10.39 3.63
C GLY A 135 9.93 -9.33 2.93
N LEU A 136 10.13 -9.19 1.61
CA LEU A 136 9.45 -8.21 0.77
C LEU A 136 8.19 -8.79 0.14
N SER A 137 7.15 -7.97 0.00
CA SER A 137 5.90 -8.35 -0.64
C SER A 137 5.51 -7.37 -1.74
N GLU A 138 4.92 -7.90 -2.81
CA GLU A 138 4.38 -7.08 -3.90
C GLU A 138 2.90 -6.79 -3.62
N ALA A 139 2.56 -5.50 -3.62
CA ALA A 139 1.21 -5.00 -3.61
C ALA A 139 0.80 -4.60 -5.02
N VAL A 140 -0.34 -5.11 -5.48
CA VAL A 140 -0.93 -4.73 -6.77
C VAL A 140 -2.12 -3.83 -6.53
N GLY A 141 -2.01 -2.59 -7.01
CA GLY A 141 -3.09 -1.61 -7.00
C GLY A 141 -3.83 -1.57 -8.33
N GLU A 142 -5.15 -1.64 -8.32
CA GLU A 142 -5.99 -1.39 -9.49
C GLU A 142 -6.99 -0.28 -9.19
N TYR A 143 -7.19 0.59 -10.19
CA TYR A 143 -8.07 1.74 -10.10
C TYR A 143 -8.99 1.80 -11.30
N CYS A 144 -10.28 1.96 -11.05
CA CYS A 144 -11.26 2.14 -12.11
C CYS A 144 -12.08 3.41 -11.83
N GLY A 145 -11.98 4.39 -12.73
CA GLY A 145 -12.97 5.44 -12.87
C GLY A 145 -14.12 4.89 -13.72
N ALA A 146 -15.36 5.22 -13.39
CA ALA A 146 -16.53 4.75 -14.16
C ALA A 146 -16.31 4.99 -15.67
N GLY A 147 -16.19 3.90 -16.45
CA GLY A 147 -15.93 3.92 -17.89
C GLY A 147 -14.46 3.86 -18.32
N GLN A 148 -13.54 3.22 -17.59
CA GLN A 148 -12.13 3.13 -18.04
C GLN A 148 -11.43 1.80 -17.72
N SER A 149 -10.43 1.46 -18.55
CA SER A 149 -9.55 0.30 -18.35
C SER A 149 -8.53 0.50 -17.22
N THR A 150 -8.32 -0.53 -16.42
CA THR A 150 -7.48 -0.61 -15.21
C THR A 150 -5.98 -0.43 -15.47
N PRO A 151 -5.29 0.51 -14.80
CA PRO A 151 -3.84 0.47 -14.66
C PRO A 151 -3.45 -0.39 -13.46
N ARG A 152 -2.56 -1.35 -13.70
CA ARG A 152 -1.97 -2.22 -12.67
C ARG A 152 -0.67 -1.59 -12.18
N VAL A 153 -0.62 -1.16 -10.92
CA VAL A 153 0.59 -0.55 -10.34
C VAL A 153 1.16 -1.46 -9.26
N LYS A 154 2.46 -1.72 -9.32
CA LYS A 154 3.19 -2.58 -8.39
C LYS A 154 3.92 -1.71 -7.36
N GLY A 155 3.63 -1.91 -6.08
CA GLY A 155 4.43 -1.38 -4.97
C GLY A 155 5.15 -2.53 -4.26
N LYS A 156 6.44 -2.36 -3.94
CA LYS A 156 7.15 -3.29 -3.05
C LYS A 156 7.20 -2.69 -1.67
N SER A 157 6.84 -3.48 -0.67
CA SER A 157 6.94 -3.12 0.74
C SER A 157 7.56 -4.22 1.56
#